data_AF-A0A382N3U8-F1
#
_entry.id   AF-A0A382N3U8-F1
#
_cell.length_a   1.000
_cell.length_b   1.000
_cell.length_c   1.000
_cell.angle_alpha   90.00
_cell.angle_beta   90.00
_cell.angle_gamma   90.00
#
_symmetry.space_group_name_H-M   'P 1'
#
loop_
_entity.id
_entity.type
_entity.pdbx_description
1 polymer ?
#
loop_
_entity_poly.entity_id
_entity_poly.type
_entity_poly.pdbx_seq_one_letter_code
_entity_poly.pdbx_strand_id
1 'polypeptide(L)'
;FYYYSWDRLKNRKGIHISAGVLLNIIGLIIMGISNSWATYMMSPSGIDPETMKFTGTLMEAIWNPLWNPLNLHRILGNAVFGGYVAGAYAAVKFLTAQTEEDRAHYDWMGYVGNFIAIVSLLFLPFAGYYLGREVYSFSPIMGNNMMGGAFSWTFIIQAIGIGSLLILGNFYLWMGMGRIPGAERYQGFIKFILFILTLSFAIWLTPHNLPLSSGEQLQMGGQYHPTLKYFGLMPAKNAVINFMILGTFFSFLLYRRGNISKTIPFSKQGAGAKIWTLIFTGLAFAAILWYGEFLWNLDPKELDLPPQKAEFFSLAAWCLIGQAFFIAVAVVFTFKDQGKIGQVILFTYTVINTVFILGIYGFVVMAEASPFLR
;
A
#
# COMPACT_ATOMS: atom_id res chain seq x y z
N PHE A 1 34.61 -1.22 6.66
CA PHE A 1 34.90 -0.17 5.68
C PHE A 1 34.10 1.10 5.97
N TYR A 2 32.78 1.10 5.73
CA TYR A 2 31.92 2.30 5.80
C TYR A 2 32.18 3.20 7.03
N TYR A 3 32.17 2.62 8.24
CA TYR A 3 32.41 3.37 9.48
C TYR A 3 33.82 3.96 9.60
N TYR A 4 34.86 3.18 9.28
CA TYR A 4 36.25 3.56 9.51
C TYR A 4 36.88 4.40 8.38
N SER A 5 36.18 4.61 7.28
CA SER A 5 36.70 5.33 6.11
C SER A 5 36.28 6.79 6.02
N TRP A 6 35.44 7.28 6.94
CA TRP A 6 34.85 8.63 6.87
C TRP A 6 35.88 9.73 6.64
N ASP A 7 36.88 9.87 7.52
CA ASP A 7 37.86 10.96 7.43
C ASP A 7 38.71 10.90 6.17
N ARG A 8 39.00 9.68 5.68
CA ARG A 8 39.76 9.44 4.45
C ARG A 8 38.93 9.72 3.19
N LEU A 9 37.61 9.56 3.25
CA LEU A 9 36.70 9.70 2.11
C LEU A 9 35.78 10.93 2.18
N LYS A 10 35.95 11.82 3.17
CA LYS A 10 35.11 13.03 3.32
C LYS A 10 35.11 13.93 2.08
N ASN A 11 36.22 13.98 1.35
CA ASN A 11 36.37 14.71 0.08
C ASN A 11 36.00 13.86 -1.16
N ARG A 12 35.77 12.56 -0.99
CA ARG A 12 35.36 11.60 -2.03
C ARG A 12 34.00 10.99 -1.68
N LYS A 13 33.02 11.86 -1.45
CA LYS A 13 31.67 11.49 -0.97
C LYS A 13 31.01 10.39 -1.79
N GLY A 14 31.18 10.41 -3.12
CA GLY A 14 30.62 9.39 -4.02
C GLY A 14 31.05 7.97 -3.64
N ILE A 15 32.33 7.74 -3.32
CA ILE A 15 32.83 6.42 -2.92
C ILE A 15 32.18 5.97 -1.62
N HIS A 16 32.07 6.87 -0.64
CA HIS A 16 31.49 6.54 0.65
C HIS A 16 29.98 6.25 0.54
N ILE A 17 29.25 7.03 -0.25
CA ILE A 17 27.82 6.81 -0.53
C ILE A 17 27.62 5.48 -1.26
N SER A 18 28.43 5.19 -2.28
CA SER A 18 28.39 3.91 -3.01
C SER A 18 28.62 2.72 -2.09
N ALA A 19 29.54 2.82 -1.12
CA ALA A 19 29.74 1.77 -0.13
C ALA A 19 28.52 1.57 0.78
N GLY A 20 27.80 2.65 1.12
CA GLY A 20 26.54 2.58 1.86
C GLY A 20 25.42 1.93 1.05
N VAL A 21 25.31 2.26 -0.25
CA VAL A 21 24.36 1.61 -1.16
C VAL A 21 24.68 0.12 -1.29
N LEU A 22 25.95 -0.24 -1.47
CA LEU A 22 26.39 -1.62 -1.55
C LEU A 22 26.07 -2.41 -0.28
N LEU A 23 26.26 -1.79 0.90
CA LEU A 23 25.88 -2.41 2.18
C LEU A 23 24.38 -2.75 2.23
N ASN A 24 23.53 -1.85 1.73
CA ASN A 24 22.09 -2.12 1.65
C ASN A 24 21.77 -3.23 0.65
N ILE A 25 22.42 -3.25 -0.52
CA ILE A 25 22.26 -4.32 -1.51
C ILE A 25 22.64 -5.69 -0.90
N ILE A 26 23.77 -5.75 -0.18
CA ILE A 26 24.18 -6.98 0.52
C ILE A 26 23.14 -7.38 1.58
N GLY A 27 22.62 -6.42 2.35
CA GLY A 27 21.54 -6.66 3.30
C GLY A 27 20.29 -7.24 2.65
N LEU A 28 19.90 -6.72 1.49
CA LEU A 28 18.77 -7.25 0.70
C LEU A 28 19.04 -8.67 0.18
N ILE A 29 20.27 -8.97 -0.25
CA ILE A 29 20.66 -10.32 -0.67
C ILE A 29 20.56 -11.30 0.50
N ILE A 30 21.11 -10.96 1.67
CA ILE A 30 21.03 -11.80 2.87
C ILE A 30 19.58 -12.06 3.27
N MET A 31 18.75 -11.01 3.23
CA MET A 31 17.31 -11.14 3.47
C MET A 31 16.66 -12.07 2.45
N GLY A 32 16.96 -11.92 1.15
CA GLY A 32 16.44 -12.77 0.08
C GLY A 32 16.80 -14.25 0.25
N ILE A 33 18.04 -14.54 0.62
CA ILE A 33 18.50 -15.89 0.94
C ILE A 33 17.77 -16.43 2.18
N SER A 34 17.64 -15.61 3.23
CA SER A 34 16.91 -16.05 4.43
C SER A 34 15.43 -16.31 4.17
N ASN A 35 14.83 -15.51 3.29
CA ASN A 35 13.45 -15.67 2.86
C ASN A 35 13.25 -16.91 2.00
N SER A 36 14.26 -17.42 1.28
CA SER A 36 14.12 -18.65 0.49
C SER A 36 13.85 -19.86 1.38
N TRP A 37 14.55 -19.98 2.50
CA TRP A 37 14.28 -21.07 3.46
C TRP A 37 12.91 -20.93 4.12
N ALA A 38 12.57 -19.72 4.59
CA ALA A 38 11.28 -19.47 5.24
C ALA A 38 10.09 -19.78 4.33
N THR A 39 10.18 -19.35 3.07
CA THR A 39 9.10 -19.54 2.09
C THR A 39 9.05 -20.97 1.56
N TYR A 40 10.18 -21.66 1.40
CA TYR A 40 10.18 -23.06 0.99
C TYR A 40 9.48 -23.97 2.02
N MET A 41 9.61 -23.68 3.31
CA MET A 41 8.87 -24.40 4.36
C MET A 41 7.35 -24.18 4.32
N MET A 42 6.90 -23.06 3.74
CA MET A 42 5.48 -22.71 3.63
C MET A 42 4.88 -23.15 2.29
N SER A 43 5.65 -23.03 1.22
CA SER A 43 5.25 -23.35 -0.15
C SER A 43 6.36 -24.12 -0.87
N PRO A 44 6.59 -25.40 -0.52
CA PRO A 44 7.62 -26.20 -1.18
C PRO A 44 7.31 -26.34 -2.67
N SER A 45 8.36 -26.29 -3.49
CA SER A 45 8.29 -26.40 -4.96
C SER A 45 9.31 -27.41 -5.44
N GLY A 46 9.03 -28.11 -6.55
CA GLY A 46 9.90 -29.18 -7.05
C GLY A 46 9.83 -30.49 -6.25
N ILE A 47 8.72 -30.72 -5.55
CA ILE A 47 8.40 -32.00 -4.89
C ILE A 47 7.45 -32.80 -5.78
N ASP A 48 7.80 -34.05 -6.04
CA ASP A 48 6.92 -35.00 -6.72
C ASP A 48 5.74 -35.38 -5.79
N PRO A 49 4.47 -35.15 -6.20
CA PRO A 49 3.32 -35.36 -5.32
C PRO A 49 3.07 -36.82 -4.91
N GLU A 50 3.56 -37.80 -5.69
CA GLU A 50 3.30 -39.22 -5.44
C GLU A 50 4.40 -39.84 -4.55
N THR A 51 5.66 -39.50 -4.85
CA THR A 51 6.84 -40.09 -4.21
C THR A 51 7.36 -39.26 -3.05
N MET A 52 6.91 -38.00 -2.91
CA MET A 52 7.37 -37.01 -1.94
C MET A 52 8.88 -36.72 -2.03
N LYS A 53 9.53 -37.11 -3.14
CA LYS A 53 10.94 -36.83 -3.38
C LYS A 53 11.10 -35.47 -4.01
N PHE A 54 12.19 -34.80 -3.65
CA PHE A 54 12.60 -33.60 -4.36
C PHE A 54 13.17 -33.99 -5.73
N THR A 55 12.51 -33.55 -6.79
CA THR A 55 12.86 -33.80 -8.20
C THR A 55 13.15 -32.51 -8.96
N GLY A 56 12.94 -31.35 -8.33
CA GLY A 56 13.22 -30.03 -8.89
C GLY A 56 14.68 -29.58 -8.77
N THR A 57 14.89 -28.32 -9.09
CA THR A 57 16.18 -27.61 -9.07
C THR A 57 16.30 -26.70 -7.86
N LEU A 58 17.54 -26.32 -7.51
CA LEU A 58 17.79 -25.33 -6.45
C LEU A 58 17.04 -24.02 -6.69
N MET A 59 16.93 -23.57 -7.95
CA MET A 59 16.23 -22.32 -8.27
C MET A 59 14.72 -22.44 -8.07
N GLU A 60 14.11 -23.60 -8.35
CA GLU A 60 12.69 -23.83 -8.06
C GLU A 60 12.43 -23.86 -6.54
N ALA A 61 13.35 -24.40 -5.75
CA ALA A 61 13.25 -24.35 -4.30
C ALA A 61 13.37 -22.92 -3.75
N ILE A 62 14.30 -22.12 -4.30
CA ILE A 62 14.48 -20.73 -3.90
C ILE A 62 13.30 -19.86 -4.33
N TRP A 63 12.94 -19.93 -5.61
CA TRP A 63 11.95 -19.07 -6.25
C TRP A 63 10.55 -19.70 -6.23
N ASN A 64 10.16 -20.18 -5.05
CA ASN A 64 8.83 -20.71 -4.81
C ASN A 64 7.76 -19.59 -4.79
N PRO A 65 6.45 -19.93 -4.84
CA PRO A 65 5.36 -18.95 -4.98
C PRO A 65 5.38 -17.81 -3.97
N LEU A 66 5.82 -18.06 -2.73
CA LEU A 66 5.81 -17.07 -1.66
C LEU A 66 7.11 -16.23 -1.60
N TRP A 67 8.15 -16.57 -2.35
CA TRP A 67 9.45 -15.89 -2.25
C TRP A 67 9.40 -14.42 -2.64
N ASN A 68 8.91 -14.12 -3.85
CA ASN A 68 8.76 -12.74 -4.32
C ASN A 68 7.84 -11.89 -3.43
N PRO A 69 6.59 -12.31 -3.13
CA PRO A 69 5.70 -11.50 -2.32
C PRO A 69 6.24 -11.28 -0.90
N LEU A 70 6.87 -12.28 -0.28
CA LEU A 70 7.45 -12.11 1.06
C LEU A 70 8.63 -11.14 1.04
N ASN A 71 9.51 -11.23 0.04
CA ASN A 71 10.62 -10.30 -0.10
C ASN A 71 10.13 -8.86 -0.24
N LEU A 72 9.15 -8.62 -1.12
CA LEU A 72 8.58 -7.28 -1.30
C LEU A 72 7.98 -6.75 0.01
N HIS A 73 7.20 -7.58 0.71
CA HIS A 73 6.60 -7.21 1.98
C HIS A 73 7.66 -6.89 3.05
N ARG A 74 8.71 -7.71 3.17
CA ARG A 74 9.78 -7.52 4.17
C ARG A 74 10.66 -6.32 3.86
N ILE A 75 10.92 -5.99 2.59
CA ILE A 75 11.66 -4.77 2.22
C ILE A 75 10.93 -3.54 2.74
N LEU A 76 9.64 -3.44 2.44
CA LEU A 76 8.81 -2.32 2.88
C LEU A 76 8.66 -2.32 4.41
N GLY A 77 8.42 -3.48 5.02
CA GLY A 77 8.31 -3.62 6.47
C GLY A 77 9.58 -3.19 7.20
N ASN A 78 10.76 -3.60 6.71
CA ASN A 78 12.05 -3.19 7.27
C ASN A 78 12.30 -1.68 7.09
N ALA A 79 11.87 -1.08 5.99
CA ALA A 79 11.96 0.37 5.79
C ALA A 79 11.02 1.15 6.73
N VAL A 80 9.79 0.67 6.94
CA VAL A 80 8.86 1.21 7.95
C VAL A 80 9.48 1.12 9.34
N PHE A 81 9.95 -0.07 9.72
CA PHE A 81 10.55 -0.31 11.02
C PHE A 81 11.79 0.57 11.25
N GLY A 82 12.74 0.56 10.32
CA GLY A 82 13.97 1.36 10.42
C GLY A 82 13.70 2.86 10.48
N GLY A 83 12.76 3.36 9.67
CA GLY A 83 12.35 4.76 9.70
C GLY A 83 11.75 5.19 11.03
N TYR A 84 10.84 4.39 11.60
CA TYR A 84 10.26 4.69 12.92
C TYR A 84 11.23 4.49 14.07
N VAL A 85 12.15 3.53 14.01
CA VAL A 85 13.22 3.38 15.02
C VAL A 85 14.14 4.62 15.01
N ALA A 86 14.55 5.09 13.83
CA ALA A 86 15.32 6.33 13.70
C ALA A 86 14.52 7.54 14.22
N GLY A 87 13.23 7.63 13.91
CA GLY A 87 12.33 8.67 14.42
C GLY A 87 12.17 8.65 15.94
N ALA A 88 12.00 7.47 16.53
CA ALA A 88 11.88 7.29 17.98
C ALA A 88 13.17 7.66 18.70
N TYR A 89 14.33 7.22 18.18
CA TYR A 89 15.63 7.63 18.69
C TYR A 89 15.80 9.15 18.64
N ALA A 90 15.47 9.76 17.50
CA ALA A 90 15.54 11.20 17.31
C ALA A 90 14.63 11.95 18.28
N ALA A 91 13.41 11.46 18.53
CA ALA A 91 12.48 12.07 19.49
C ALA A 91 13.04 12.06 20.92
N VAL A 92 13.58 10.93 21.38
CA VAL A 92 14.21 10.84 22.71
C VAL A 92 15.38 11.80 22.80
N LYS A 93 16.24 11.82 21.78
CA LYS A 93 17.41 12.69 21.76
C LYS A 93 17.06 14.18 21.71
N PHE A 94 16.06 14.55 20.92
CA PHE A 94 15.53 15.91 20.84
C PHE A 94 15.06 16.42 22.22
N LEU A 95 14.35 15.60 23.00
CA LEU A 95 13.86 15.96 24.33
C LEU A 95 14.99 16.18 25.35
N THR A 96 16.10 15.45 25.18
CA THR A 96 17.27 15.56 26.07
C THR A 96 18.33 16.55 25.60
N ALA A 97 18.17 17.13 24.41
CA ALA A 97 19.15 18.02 23.79
C ALA A 97 19.28 19.33 24.60
N GLN A 98 20.53 19.68 24.92
CA GLN A 98 20.86 20.88 25.71
C GLN A 98 21.14 22.11 24.84
N THR A 99 21.41 21.89 23.54
CA THR A 99 21.72 22.95 22.58
C THR A 99 20.66 23.02 21.48
N GLU A 100 20.47 24.21 20.90
CA GLU A 100 19.58 24.37 19.75
C GLU A 100 20.10 23.65 18.50
N GLU A 101 21.43 23.52 18.35
CA GLU A 101 22.05 22.79 17.24
C GLU A 101 21.72 21.29 17.30
N ASP A 102 21.89 20.66 18.47
CA ASP A 102 21.51 19.25 18.67
C ASP A 102 20.02 19.06 18.44
N ARG A 103 19.20 19.98 18.96
CA ARG A 103 17.74 19.94 18.78
C ARG A 103 17.36 20.01 17.30
N ALA A 104 18.00 20.89 16.52
CA ALA A 104 17.80 20.98 15.08
C ALA A 104 18.25 19.71 14.34
N HIS A 105 19.38 19.12 14.73
CA HIS A 105 19.87 17.86 14.16
C HIS A 105 18.86 16.71 14.37
N TYR A 106 18.35 16.56 15.61
CA TYR A 106 17.39 15.51 15.91
C TYR A 106 16.00 15.78 15.34
N ASP A 107 15.58 17.03 15.17
CA ASP A 107 14.35 17.34 14.42
C ASP A 107 14.46 16.90 12.96
N TRP A 108 15.60 17.19 12.31
CA TRP A 108 15.89 16.73 10.95
C TRP A 108 15.92 15.19 10.86
N MET A 109 16.61 14.52 11.79
CA MET A 109 16.66 13.06 11.83
C MET A 109 15.26 12.45 12.00
N GLY A 110 14.45 13.03 12.90
CA GLY A 110 13.07 12.64 13.13
C GLY A 110 12.20 12.80 11.89
N TYR A 111 12.36 13.92 11.17
CA TYR A 111 11.68 14.16 9.89
C TYR A 111 12.06 13.13 8.82
N VAL A 112 13.36 12.87 8.62
CA VAL A 112 13.83 11.90 7.62
C VAL A 112 13.33 10.49 7.95
N GLY A 113 13.41 10.07 9.21
CA GLY A 113 12.92 8.77 9.67
C GLY A 113 11.42 8.59 9.44
N ASN A 114 10.61 9.57 9.86
CA ASN A 114 9.16 9.55 9.65
C ASN A 114 8.81 9.58 8.15
N PHE A 115 9.55 10.34 7.33
CA PHE A 115 9.32 10.38 5.89
C PHE A 115 9.53 9.02 5.23
N ILE A 116 10.65 8.35 5.53
CA ILE A 116 10.95 7.00 5.02
C ILE A 116 9.86 6.02 5.48
N ALA A 117 9.47 6.10 6.76
CA ALA A 117 8.47 5.21 7.32
C ALA A 117 7.10 5.40 6.69
N ILE A 118 6.60 6.63 6.59
CA ILE A 118 5.29 6.95 6.01
C ILE A 118 5.25 6.54 4.54
N VAL A 119 6.25 6.89 3.73
CA VAL A 119 6.29 6.51 2.32
C VAL A 119 6.26 4.99 2.16
N SER A 120 7.07 4.27 2.93
CA SER A 120 7.09 2.80 2.89
C SER A 120 5.77 2.19 3.36
N LEU A 121 5.14 2.79 4.39
CA LEU A 121 3.86 2.37 4.94
C LEU A 121 2.70 2.57 3.96
N LEU A 122 2.76 3.55 3.06
CA LEU A 122 1.75 3.72 2.00
C LEU A 122 1.73 2.52 1.04
N PHE A 123 2.88 1.87 0.80
CA PHE A 123 2.99 0.72 -0.11
C PHE A 123 2.88 -0.64 0.59
N LEU A 124 3.21 -0.71 1.89
CA LEU A 124 3.25 -1.96 2.65
C LEU A 124 1.94 -2.76 2.62
N PRO A 125 0.73 -2.15 2.75
CA PRO A 125 -0.53 -2.88 2.65
C PRO A 125 -0.74 -3.57 1.30
N PHE A 126 -0.30 -2.98 0.19
CA PHE A 126 -0.40 -3.62 -1.13
C PHE A 126 0.51 -4.85 -1.23
N ALA A 127 1.74 -4.75 -0.73
CA ALA A 127 2.65 -5.89 -0.66
C ALA A 127 2.13 -6.99 0.28
N GLY A 128 1.49 -6.60 1.39
CA GLY A 128 0.81 -7.52 2.30
C GLY A 128 -0.38 -8.22 1.66
N TYR A 129 -1.19 -7.50 0.88
CA TYR A 129 -2.30 -8.07 0.12
C TYR A 129 -1.79 -9.07 -0.93
N TYR A 130 -0.74 -8.72 -1.66
CA TYR A 130 -0.10 -9.62 -2.63
C TYR A 130 0.37 -10.92 -1.95
N LEU A 131 1.08 -10.81 -0.82
CA LEU A 131 1.49 -11.97 -0.02
C LEU A 131 0.30 -12.80 0.48
N GLY A 132 -0.74 -12.14 1.02
CA GLY A 132 -1.94 -12.81 1.48
C GLY A 132 -2.63 -13.58 0.35
N ARG A 133 -2.79 -12.97 -0.83
CA ARG A 133 -3.39 -13.62 -2.00
C ARG A 133 -2.61 -14.87 -2.42
N GLU A 134 -1.29 -14.79 -2.48
CA GLU A 134 -0.44 -15.93 -2.86
C GLU A 134 -0.51 -17.06 -1.81
N VAL A 135 -0.57 -16.73 -0.52
CA VAL A 135 -0.81 -17.72 0.56
C VAL A 135 -2.13 -18.45 0.35
N TYR A 136 -3.21 -17.71 0.05
CA TYR A 136 -4.53 -18.29 -0.22
C TYR A 136 -4.55 -19.16 -1.48
N SER A 137 -3.87 -18.71 -2.54
CA SER A 137 -3.81 -19.40 -3.83
C SER A 137 -3.01 -20.70 -3.71
N PHE A 138 -1.93 -20.70 -2.91
CA PHE A 138 -1.14 -21.89 -2.67
C PHE A 138 -1.85 -22.90 -1.76
N SER A 139 -2.49 -22.44 -0.68
CA SER A 139 -3.24 -23.32 0.23
C SER A 139 -4.40 -22.58 0.90
N PRO A 140 -5.65 -22.94 0.56
CA PRO A 140 -6.83 -22.40 1.24
C PRO A 140 -6.83 -22.68 2.75
N ILE A 141 -6.22 -23.79 3.19
CA ILE A 141 -6.07 -24.15 4.61
C ILE A 141 -5.15 -23.14 5.30
N MET A 142 -3.98 -22.86 4.70
CA MET A 142 -3.04 -21.88 5.23
C MET A 142 -3.66 -20.48 5.29
N GLY A 143 -4.34 -20.05 4.22
CA GLY A 143 -5.07 -18.79 4.17
C GLY A 143 -6.13 -18.68 5.28
N ASN A 144 -6.99 -19.69 5.40
CA ASN A 144 -8.03 -19.71 6.43
C ASN A 144 -7.46 -19.69 7.85
N ASN A 145 -6.37 -20.43 8.11
CA ASN A 145 -5.69 -20.40 9.41
C ASN A 145 -5.07 -19.04 9.74
N MET A 146 -4.59 -18.32 8.73
CA MET A 146 -4.00 -16.98 8.87
C MET A 146 -5.06 -15.92 9.22
N MET A 147 -6.19 -15.86 8.51
CA MET A 147 -7.17 -14.77 8.70
C MET A 147 -8.28 -15.10 9.70
N GLY A 148 -8.71 -16.35 9.80
CA GLY A 148 -9.88 -16.75 10.59
C GLY A 148 -9.67 -17.90 11.58
N GLY A 149 -8.51 -18.56 11.53
CA GLY A 149 -8.16 -19.69 12.39
C GLY A 149 -7.17 -19.33 13.50
N ALA A 150 -6.26 -20.26 13.81
CA ALA A 150 -5.37 -20.19 14.98
C ALA A 150 -4.45 -18.95 15.01
N PHE A 151 -4.11 -18.39 13.85
CA PHE A 151 -3.25 -17.20 13.74
C PHE A 151 -4.03 -15.89 13.52
N SER A 152 -5.36 -15.91 13.56
CA SER A 152 -6.18 -14.70 13.34
C SER A 152 -5.87 -13.57 14.33
N TRP A 153 -5.49 -13.90 15.57
CA TRP A 153 -5.16 -12.90 16.58
C TRP A 153 -3.90 -12.08 16.24
N THR A 154 -2.87 -12.69 15.61
CA THR A 154 -1.68 -11.93 15.16
C THR A 154 -2.04 -11.00 14.00
N PHE A 155 -2.98 -11.43 13.15
CA PHE A 155 -3.52 -10.61 12.07
C PHE A 155 -4.30 -9.40 12.62
N ILE A 156 -5.05 -9.57 13.71
CA ILE A 156 -5.72 -8.46 14.42
C ILE A 156 -4.69 -7.49 15.02
N ILE A 157 -3.62 -7.99 15.66
CA ILE A 157 -2.56 -7.12 16.18
C ILE A 157 -1.88 -6.33 15.06
N GLN A 158 -1.61 -6.98 13.92
CA GLN A 158 -1.07 -6.32 12.75
C GLN A 158 -2.03 -5.25 12.22
N ALA A 159 -3.33 -5.54 12.17
CA ALA A 159 -4.37 -4.62 11.75
C ALA A 159 -4.43 -3.38 12.66
N ILE A 160 -4.37 -3.58 13.98
CA ILE A 160 -4.26 -2.50 14.99
C ILE A 160 -2.98 -1.69 14.76
N GLY A 161 -1.85 -2.36 14.56
CA GLY A 161 -0.56 -1.74 14.30
C GLY A 161 -0.59 -0.82 13.07
N ILE A 162 -1.03 -1.33 11.91
CA ILE A 162 -1.07 -0.55 10.66
C ILE A 162 -1.99 0.67 10.81
N GLY A 163 -3.22 0.48 11.32
CA GLY A 163 -4.16 1.58 11.50
C GLY A 163 -3.64 2.64 12.48
N SER A 164 -2.99 2.21 13.57
CA SER A 164 -2.37 3.12 14.54
C SER A 164 -1.21 3.90 13.95
N LEU A 165 -0.33 3.25 13.18
CA LEU A 165 0.79 3.90 12.51
C LEU A 165 0.33 4.93 11.47
N LEU A 166 -0.75 4.64 10.73
CA LEU A 166 -1.33 5.59 9.79
C LEU A 166 -1.91 6.80 10.54
N ILE A 167 -2.70 6.60 11.59
CA ILE A 167 -3.28 7.71 12.37
C ILE A 167 -2.19 8.56 13.04
N LEU A 168 -1.24 7.93 13.73
CA LEU A 168 -0.16 8.64 14.42
C LEU A 168 0.81 9.31 13.45
N GLY A 169 1.07 8.69 12.30
CA GLY A 169 1.85 9.29 11.21
C GLY A 169 1.18 10.55 10.66
N ASN A 170 -0.14 10.53 10.49
CA ASN A 170 -0.90 11.73 10.12
C ASN A 170 -0.84 12.80 11.21
N PHE A 171 -0.99 12.41 12.47
CA PHE A 171 -0.88 13.34 13.59
C PHE A 171 0.49 14.03 13.62
N TYR A 172 1.57 13.30 13.38
CA TYR A 172 2.91 13.88 13.22
C TYR A 172 2.96 14.93 12.10
N LEU A 173 2.42 14.62 10.91
CA LEU A 173 2.37 15.57 9.79
C LEU A 173 1.57 16.83 10.15
N TRP A 174 0.43 16.67 10.82
CA TRP A 174 -0.44 17.78 11.22
C TRP A 174 0.21 18.69 12.26
N MET A 175 0.87 18.10 13.26
CA MET A 175 1.66 18.86 14.24
C MET A 175 2.83 19.58 13.55
N GLY A 176 3.48 18.93 12.59
CA GLY A 176 4.55 19.53 11.79
C GLY A 176 4.07 20.71 10.94
N MET A 177 2.84 20.67 10.42
CA MET A 177 2.25 21.81 9.69
C MET A 177 2.12 23.07 10.56
N GLY A 178 1.93 22.93 11.87
CA GLY A 178 1.89 24.09 12.78
C GLY A 178 3.19 24.91 12.80
N ARG A 179 4.30 24.35 12.29
CA ARG A 179 5.61 25.01 12.21
C ARG A 179 5.88 25.61 10.82
N ILE A 180 4.98 25.43 9.85
CA ILE A 180 5.18 25.81 8.45
C ILE A 180 4.32 27.03 8.13
N PRO A 181 4.91 28.21 7.86
CA PRO A 181 4.15 29.39 7.46
C PRO A 181 3.30 29.14 6.21
N GLY A 182 2.02 29.49 6.27
CA GLY A 182 1.07 29.28 5.19
C GLY A 182 0.33 27.95 5.25
N ALA A 183 0.67 27.02 6.15
CA ALA A 183 -0.06 25.78 6.31
C ALA A 183 -1.42 25.95 7.01
N GLU A 184 -1.67 27.11 7.64
CA GLU A 184 -2.91 27.44 8.36
C GLU A 184 -4.14 27.28 7.45
N ARG A 185 -4.01 27.60 6.15
CA ARG A 185 -5.06 27.44 5.14
C ARG A 185 -5.55 25.99 4.97
N TYR A 186 -4.73 25.00 5.37
CA TYR A 186 -5.06 23.59 5.23
C TYR A 186 -5.56 22.95 6.54
N GLN A 187 -5.45 23.64 7.67
CA GLN A 187 -5.86 23.13 8.99
C GLN A 187 -7.34 22.70 9.01
N GLY A 188 -8.21 23.43 8.29
CA GLY A 188 -9.63 23.09 8.18
C GLY A 188 -9.92 21.74 7.54
N PHE A 189 -8.99 21.16 6.76
CA PHE A 189 -9.16 19.84 6.16
C PHE A 189 -8.85 18.68 7.12
N ILE A 190 -8.06 18.93 8.17
CA ILE A 190 -7.58 17.89 9.10
C ILE A 190 -8.75 17.14 9.74
N LYS A 191 -9.81 17.84 10.15
CA LYS A 191 -11.00 17.20 10.77
C LYS A 191 -11.69 16.18 9.85
N PHE A 192 -11.71 16.43 8.54
CA PHE A 192 -12.31 15.50 7.58
C PHE A 192 -11.39 14.29 7.36
N ILE A 193 -10.08 14.51 7.27
CA ILE A 193 -9.12 13.42 7.14
C ILE A 193 -9.15 12.55 8.41
N LEU A 194 -9.13 13.16 9.59
CA LEU A 194 -9.23 12.46 10.87
C LEU A 194 -10.53 11.63 10.95
N PHE A 195 -11.67 12.20 10.57
CA PHE A 195 -12.93 11.47 10.52
C PHE A 195 -12.84 10.23 9.61
N ILE A 196 -12.30 10.39 8.39
CA ILE A 196 -12.10 9.29 7.45
C ILE A 196 -11.18 8.22 8.05
N LEU A 197 -10.05 8.62 8.66
CA LEU A 197 -9.09 7.70 9.27
C LEU A 197 -9.70 6.94 10.44
N THR A 198 -10.39 7.62 11.35
CA THR A 198 -11.00 7.01 12.54
C THR A 198 -12.13 6.06 12.16
N LEU A 199 -13.03 6.47 11.25
CA LEU A 199 -14.11 5.60 10.79
C LEU A 199 -13.57 4.38 10.03
N SER A 200 -12.58 4.60 9.16
CA SER A 200 -11.92 3.52 8.42
C SER A 200 -11.22 2.55 9.37
N PHE A 201 -10.55 3.06 10.40
CA PHE A 201 -9.89 2.24 11.40
C PHE A 201 -10.89 1.42 12.22
N ALA A 202 -12.02 2.01 12.64
CA ALA A 202 -13.08 1.29 13.35
C ALA A 202 -13.65 0.12 12.52
N ILE A 203 -13.89 0.34 11.22
CA ILE A 203 -14.34 -0.71 10.29
C ILE A 203 -13.25 -1.78 10.11
N TRP A 204 -12.00 -1.37 9.91
CA TRP A 204 -10.85 -2.27 9.72
C TRP A 204 -10.66 -3.23 10.90
N LEU A 205 -10.85 -2.72 12.13
CA LEU A 205 -10.77 -3.49 13.37
C LEU A 205 -11.94 -4.45 13.59
N THR A 206 -13.05 -4.29 12.88
CA THR A 206 -14.21 -5.17 13.06
C THR A 206 -13.86 -6.58 12.56
N PRO A 207 -13.88 -7.61 13.42
CA PRO A 207 -13.60 -8.98 13.00
C PRO A 207 -14.84 -9.58 12.33
N HIS A 208 -14.63 -10.51 11.39
CA HIS A 208 -15.74 -11.25 10.77
C HIS A 208 -16.30 -12.31 11.74
N ASN A 209 -15.41 -13.00 12.45
CA ASN A 209 -15.74 -13.94 13.51
C ASN A 209 -15.59 -13.24 14.88
N LEU A 210 -16.70 -13.05 15.59
CA LEU A 210 -16.65 -12.57 16.97
C LEU A 210 -16.35 -13.76 17.90
N PRO A 211 -15.50 -13.61 18.93
CA PRO A 211 -15.24 -14.64 19.92
C PRO A 211 -16.43 -14.77 20.89
N LEU A 212 -17.55 -15.29 20.38
CA LEU A 212 -18.81 -15.42 21.13
C LEU A 212 -18.85 -16.75 21.87
N SER A 213 -19.45 -16.73 23.06
CA SER A 213 -19.88 -17.94 23.75
C SER A 213 -21.05 -18.60 23.02
N SER A 214 -21.27 -19.90 23.28
CA SER A 214 -22.38 -20.65 22.68
C SER A 214 -23.76 -20.02 22.98
N GLY A 215 -23.92 -19.40 24.16
CA GLY A 215 -25.15 -18.70 24.54
C GLY A 215 -25.37 -17.41 23.75
N GLU A 216 -24.32 -16.61 23.56
CA GLU A 216 -24.37 -15.39 22.74
C GLU A 216 -24.63 -15.73 21.27
N GLN A 217 -24.03 -16.80 20.76
CA GLN A 217 -24.27 -17.28 19.40
C GLN A 217 -25.73 -17.69 19.17
N LEU A 218 -26.35 -18.34 20.17
CA LEU A 218 -27.75 -18.73 20.12
C LEU A 218 -28.69 -17.52 20.14
N GLN A 219 -28.39 -16.51 20.97
CA GLN A 219 -29.15 -15.25 21.03
C GLN A 219 -29.03 -14.44 19.74
N MET A 220 -27.87 -14.50 19.07
CA MET A 220 -27.60 -13.78 17.84
C MET A 220 -28.25 -14.44 16.61
N GLY A 221 -28.76 -15.66 16.74
CA GLY A 221 -29.42 -16.39 15.65
C GLY A 221 -28.46 -16.92 14.58
N GLY A 222 -27.16 -17.02 14.88
CA GLY A 222 -26.15 -17.50 13.94
C GLY A 222 -24.72 -17.26 14.39
N GLN A 223 -23.76 -17.71 13.58
CA GLN A 223 -22.32 -17.54 13.84
C GLN A 223 -21.83 -16.09 13.65
N TYR A 224 -22.58 -15.27 12.90
CA TYR A 224 -22.16 -13.93 12.48
C TYR A 224 -23.13 -12.86 12.94
N HIS A 225 -22.60 -11.71 13.37
CA HIS A 225 -23.43 -10.57 13.75
C HIS A 225 -24.22 -10.04 12.54
N PRO A 226 -25.55 -9.78 12.65
CA PRO A 226 -26.39 -9.43 11.51
C PRO A 226 -25.88 -8.25 10.66
N THR A 227 -25.34 -7.22 11.31
CA THR A 227 -24.80 -6.02 10.65
C THR A 227 -23.28 -6.00 10.52
N LEU A 228 -22.53 -6.21 11.62
CA LEU A 228 -21.06 -6.12 11.65
C LEU A 228 -20.34 -7.14 10.76
N LYS A 229 -20.99 -8.27 10.41
CA LYS A 229 -20.39 -9.30 9.54
C LYS A 229 -19.87 -8.73 8.22
N TYR A 230 -20.55 -7.72 7.66
CA TYR A 230 -20.17 -7.10 6.39
C TYR A 230 -18.89 -6.26 6.50
N PHE A 231 -18.64 -5.64 7.65
CA PHE A 231 -17.42 -4.87 7.92
C PHE A 231 -16.18 -5.76 8.10
N GLY A 232 -16.38 -6.98 8.59
CA GLY A 232 -15.33 -7.97 8.73
C GLY A 232 -14.85 -8.61 7.42
N LEU A 233 -15.57 -8.42 6.31
CA LEU A 233 -15.23 -9.02 5.01
C LEU A 233 -14.05 -8.30 4.31
N MET A 234 -13.31 -9.03 3.48
CA MET A 234 -12.17 -8.50 2.73
C MET A 234 -12.47 -7.28 1.85
N PRO A 235 -13.61 -7.21 1.13
CA PRO A 235 -13.95 -6.00 0.36
C PRO A 235 -14.05 -4.74 1.23
N ALA A 236 -14.69 -4.84 2.40
CA ALA A 236 -14.82 -3.71 3.32
C ALA A 236 -13.45 -3.30 3.89
N LYS A 237 -12.64 -4.28 4.33
CA LYS A 237 -11.27 -4.05 4.80
C LYS A 237 -10.43 -3.37 3.70
N ASN A 238 -10.43 -3.90 2.49
CA ASN A 238 -9.70 -3.35 1.35
C ASN A 238 -10.15 -1.91 1.02
N ALA A 239 -11.44 -1.60 1.10
CA ALA A 239 -11.92 -0.24 0.88
C ALA A 239 -11.38 0.73 1.94
N VAL A 240 -11.51 0.39 3.22
CA VAL A 240 -11.14 1.30 4.31
C VAL A 240 -9.63 1.49 4.45
N ILE A 241 -8.81 0.47 4.17
CA ILE A 241 -7.35 0.67 4.13
C ILE A 241 -6.94 1.61 2.98
N ASN A 242 -7.58 1.52 1.82
CA ASN A 242 -7.32 2.46 0.73
C ASN A 242 -7.73 3.89 1.10
N PHE A 243 -8.85 4.08 1.81
CA PHE A 243 -9.19 5.40 2.35
C PHE A 243 -8.15 5.91 3.35
N MET A 244 -7.61 5.04 4.21
CA MET A 244 -6.55 5.44 5.14
C MET A 244 -5.25 5.82 4.42
N ILE A 245 -4.85 5.06 3.40
CA ILE A 245 -3.68 5.35 2.55
C ILE A 245 -3.89 6.68 1.83
N LEU A 246 -5.04 6.89 1.19
CA LEU A 246 -5.36 8.14 0.49
C LEU A 246 -5.43 9.34 1.43
N GLY A 247 -6.03 9.18 2.61
CA GLY A 247 -6.07 10.21 3.65
C GLY A 247 -4.67 10.59 4.11
N THR A 248 -3.80 9.60 4.31
CA THR A 248 -2.39 9.80 4.68
C THR A 248 -1.59 10.48 3.57
N PHE A 249 -1.76 10.02 2.34
CA PHE A 249 -1.14 10.64 1.17
C PHE A 249 -1.59 12.09 1.00
N PHE A 250 -2.88 12.37 1.19
CA PHE A 250 -3.41 13.73 1.13
C PHE A 250 -2.83 14.62 2.24
N SER A 251 -2.77 14.14 3.48
CA SER A 251 -2.07 14.85 4.57
C SER A 251 -0.62 15.15 4.22
N PHE A 252 0.09 14.20 3.61
CA PHE A 252 1.46 14.41 3.16
C PHE A 252 1.55 15.50 2.08
N LEU A 253 0.62 15.53 1.12
CA LEU A 253 0.55 16.60 0.11
C LEU A 253 0.29 17.97 0.74
N LEU A 254 -0.64 18.06 1.71
CA LEU A 254 -0.91 19.31 2.43
C LEU A 254 0.35 19.78 3.18
N TYR A 255 1.02 18.87 3.88
CA TYR A 255 2.27 19.14 4.57
C TYR A 255 3.34 19.68 3.62
N ARG A 256 3.57 19.01 2.48
CA ARG A 256 4.57 19.44 1.47
C ARG A 256 4.22 20.75 0.78
N ARG A 257 2.94 21.12 0.74
CA ARG A 257 2.45 22.37 0.13
C ARG A 257 2.25 23.50 1.12
N GLY A 258 2.50 23.28 2.42
CA GLY A 258 2.25 24.26 3.49
C GLY A 258 2.83 25.64 3.17
N ASN A 259 4.11 25.69 2.80
CA ASN A 259 4.83 26.94 2.47
C ASN A 259 4.86 27.27 0.96
N ILE A 260 4.12 26.55 0.11
CA ILE A 260 4.11 26.76 -1.34
C ILE A 260 2.77 27.38 -1.74
N SER A 261 2.79 28.61 -2.27
CA SER A 261 1.57 29.36 -2.60
C SER A 261 1.40 29.66 -4.09
N LYS A 262 2.50 29.88 -4.84
CA LYS A 262 2.43 30.23 -6.25
C LYS A 262 2.40 28.98 -7.14
N THR A 263 1.33 28.80 -7.90
CA THR A 263 1.31 27.85 -9.01
C THR A 263 1.92 28.51 -10.24
N ILE A 264 2.94 27.90 -10.82
CA ILE A 264 3.47 28.31 -12.13
C ILE A 264 2.80 27.49 -13.25
N PRO A 265 2.54 28.10 -14.43
CA PRO A 265 2.11 27.36 -15.61
C PRO A 265 3.06 26.18 -15.88
N PHE A 266 2.51 25.06 -16.34
CA PHE A 266 3.26 23.84 -16.63
C PHE A 266 4.30 24.06 -17.75
N SER A 267 3.98 24.91 -18.72
CA SER A 267 4.89 25.37 -19.77
C SER A 267 6.19 25.97 -19.21
N LYS A 268 6.11 26.66 -18.07
CA LYS A 268 7.24 27.30 -17.35
C LYS A 268 7.95 26.39 -16.36
N GLN A 269 7.50 25.15 -16.18
CA GLN A 269 8.20 24.17 -15.34
C GLN A 269 9.43 23.63 -16.06
N GLY A 270 10.45 23.24 -15.29
CA GLY A 270 11.70 22.69 -15.83
C GLY A 270 11.50 21.35 -16.56
N ALA A 271 12.49 20.97 -17.38
CA ALA A 271 12.45 19.73 -18.18
C ALA A 271 12.15 18.48 -17.34
N GLY A 272 12.71 18.41 -16.13
CA GLY A 272 12.46 17.30 -15.21
C GLY A 272 10.97 17.11 -14.88
N ALA A 273 10.21 18.18 -14.62
CA ALA A 273 8.79 18.08 -14.33
C ALA A 273 7.99 17.55 -15.52
N LYS A 274 8.35 17.97 -16.73
CA LYS A 274 7.72 17.49 -17.98
C LYS A 274 8.02 16.01 -18.22
N ILE A 275 9.28 15.61 -18.07
CA ILE A 275 9.73 14.22 -18.22
C ILE A 275 9.05 13.32 -17.19
N TRP A 276 9.07 13.69 -15.91
CA TRP A 276 8.45 12.88 -14.86
C TRP A 276 6.94 12.77 -15.02
N THR A 277 6.27 13.85 -15.45
CA THR A 277 4.84 13.80 -15.75
C THR A 277 4.54 12.78 -16.84
N LEU A 278 5.30 12.79 -17.95
CA LEU A 278 5.13 11.81 -19.04
C LEU A 278 5.45 10.39 -18.61
N ILE A 279 6.52 10.17 -17.83
CA ILE A 279 6.88 8.84 -17.33
C ILE A 279 5.77 8.29 -16.44
N PHE A 280 5.35 9.03 -15.41
CA PHE A 280 4.35 8.51 -14.46
C PHE A 280 2.97 8.33 -15.11
N THR A 281 2.57 9.24 -16.01
CA THR A 281 1.30 9.10 -16.72
C THR A 281 1.35 7.99 -17.75
N GLY A 282 2.48 7.81 -18.44
CA GLY A 282 2.71 6.68 -19.35
C GLY A 282 2.69 5.34 -18.63
N LEU A 283 3.32 5.23 -17.46
CA LEU A 283 3.27 4.03 -16.62
C LEU A 283 1.86 3.74 -16.11
N ALA A 284 1.14 4.74 -15.63
CA ALA A 284 -0.25 4.59 -15.18
C ALA A 284 -1.17 4.17 -16.34
N PHE A 285 -1.01 4.81 -17.50
CA PHE A 285 -1.74 4.48 -18.73
C PHE A 285 -1.47 3.03 -19.16
N ALA A 286 -0.20 2.63 -19.24
CA ALA A 286 0.19 1.28 -19.62
C ALA A 286 -0.33 0.23 -18.63
N ALA A 287 -0.22 0.48 -17.33
CA ALA A 287 -0.70 -0.45 -16.30
C ALA A 287 -2.22 -0.65 -16.36
N ILE A 288 -2.98 0.44 -16.52
CA ILE A 288 -4.45 0.39 -16.60
C ILE A 288 -4.91 -0.28 -17.89
N LEU A 289 -4.26 0.02 -19.02
CA LEU A 289 -4.57 -0.64 -20.28
C LEU A 289 -4.23 -2.13 -20.25
N TRP A 290 -3.04 -2.48 -19.76
CA TRP A 290 -2.63 -3.87 -19.62
C TRP A 290 -3.63 -4.66 -18.77
N TYR A 291 -4.07 -4.09 -17.65
CA TYR A 291 -5.06 -4.75 -16.80
C TYR A 291 -6.45 -4.79 -17.43
N GLY A 292 -6.86 -3.73 -18.13
CA GLY A 292 -8.10 -3.71 -18.90
C GLY A 292 -8.12 -4.77 -20.01
N GLU A 293 -7.03 -4.92 -20.75
CA GLU A 293 -6.84 -5.94 -21.79
C GLU A 293 -6.80 -7.35 -21.20
N PHE A 294 -6.13 -7.53 -20.05
CA PHE A 294 -6.15 -8.79 -19.31
C PHE A 294 -7.59 -9.18 -18.95
N LEU A 295 -8.36 -8.29 -18.33
CA LEU A 295 -9.76 -8.56 -17.98
C LEU A 295 -10.65 -8.80 -19.20
N TRP A 296 -10.36 -8.13 -20.32
CA TRP A 296 -11.10 -8.32 -21.57
C TRP A 296 -10.95 -9.75 -22.12
N ASN A 297 -9.77 -10.33 -21.96
CA ASN A 297 -9.42 -11.64 -22.53
C ASN A 297 -9.46 -12.78 -21.50
N LEU A 298 -9.80 -12.50 -20.24
CA LEU A 298 -9.86 -13.50 -19.18
C LEU A 298 -10.98 -14.50 -19.45
N ASP A 299 -10.65 -15.79 -19.56
CA ASP A 299 -11.66 -16.85 -19.65
C ASP A 299 -12.30 -17.06 -18.27
N PRO A 300 -13.65 -16.95 -18.13
CA PRO A 300 -14.33 -17.23 -16.87
C PRO A 300 -13.97 -18.57 -16.24
N LYS A 301 -13.60 -19.56 -17.04
CA LYS A 301 -13.18 -20.89 -16.55
C LYS A 301 -11.94 -20.82 -15.66
N GLU A 302 -11.05 -19.85 -15.85
CA GLU A 302 -9.88 -19.66 -14.97
C GLU A 302 -10.29 -19.31 -13.53
N LEU A 303 -11.51 -18.82 -13.33
CA LEU A 303 -12.08 -18.46 -12.03
C LEU A 303 -13.21 -19.41 -11.59
N ASP A 304 -13.29 -20.61 -12.16
CA ASP A 304 -14.38 -21.58 -11.95
C ASP A 304 -15.78 -20.99 -12.25
N LEU A 305 -15.85 -20.04 -13.20
CA LEU A 305 -17.10 -19.40 -13.62
C LEU A 305 -17.59 -19.96 -14.96
N PRO A 306 -18.92 -20.08 -15.15
CA PRO A 306 -19.47 -20.51 -16.42
C PRO A 306 -19.28 -19.43 -17.50
N PRO A 307 -19.16 -19.80 -18.80
CA PRO A 307 -18.80 -18.87 -19.88
C PRO A 307 -19.71 -17.64 -20.01
N GLN A 308 -20.98 -17.76 -19.61
CA GLN A 308 -21.96 -16.67 -19.64
C GLN A 308 -21.56 -15.50 -18.73
N LYS A 309 -20.70 -15.75 -17.73
CA LYS A 309 -20.22 -14.73 -16.79
C LYS A 309 -19.10 -13.85 -17.35
N ALA A 310 -18.66 -14.05 -18.61
CA ALA A 310 -17.69 -13.18 -19.28
C ALA A 310 -18.15 -11.72 -19.38
N GLU A 311 -19.46 -11.47 -19.41
CA GLU A 311 -20.01 -10.11 -19.45
C GLU A 311 -19.54 -9.26 -18.25
N PHE A 312 -19.30 -9.89 -17.09
CA PHE A 312 -18.85 -9.22 -15.87
C PHE A 312 -17.46 -8.62 -15.99
N PHE A 313 -16.59 -9.24 -16.80
CA PHE A 313 -15.23 -8.76 -16.99
C PHE A 313 -15.18 -7.64 -18.03
N SER A 314 -16.01 -7.74 -19.07
CA SER A 314 -16.06 -6.76 -20.16
C SER A 314 -16.44 -5.36 -19.69
N LEU A 315 -17.38 -5.22 -18.75
CA LEU A 315 -17.77 -3.92 -18.20
C LEU A 315 -16.61 -3.30 -17.39
N ALA A 316 -15.95 -4.09 -16.55
CA ALA A 316 -14.79 -3.63 -15.79
C ALA A 316 -13.62 -3.24 -16.72
N ALA A 317 -13.38 -4.01 -17.78
CA ALA A 317 -12.39 -3.71 -18.80
C ALA A 317 -12.70 -2.40 -19.54
N TRP A 318 -13.94 -2.18 -19.99
CA TRP A 318 -14.35 -0.92 -20.62
C TRP A 318 -14.12 0.29 -19.72
N CYS A 319 -14.48 0.14 -18.45
CA CYS A 319 -14.29 1.14 -17.42
C CYS A 319 -12.80 1.54 -17.30
N LEU A 320 -11.89 0.57 -17.28
CA LEU A 320 -10.44 0.78 -17.24
C LEU A 320 -9.88 1.37 -18.53
N ILE A 321 -10.32 0.89 -19.70
CA ILE A 321 -9.90 1.43 -20.99
C ILE A 321 -10.30 2.90 -21.12
N GLY A 322 -11.52 3.26 -20.70
CA GLY A 322 -11.93 4.66 -20.63
C GLY A 322 -11.11 5.46 -19.62
N GLN A 323 -10.71 4.86 -18.49
CA GLN A 323 -9.83 5.52 -17.52
C GLN A 323 -8.47 5.87 -18.16
N ALA A 324 -7.89 4.95 -18.92
CA ALA A 324 -6.66 5.19 -19.67
C ALA A 324 -6.83 6.32 -20.69
N PHE A 325 -7.94 6.35 -21.43
CA PHE A 325 -8.27 7.47 -22.33
C PHE A 325 -8.30 8.81 -21.59
N PHE A 326 -8.98 8.89 -20.45
CA PHE A 326 -9.07 10.13 -19.68
C PHE A 326 -7.75 10.55 -19.03
N ILE A 327 -6.85 9.61 -18.73
CA ILE A 327 -5.47 9.93 -18.34
C ILE A 327 -4.75 10.64 -19.48
N ALA A 328 -4.84 10.13 -20.71
CA ALA A 328 -4.23 10.77 -21.87
C ALA A 328 -4.81 12.17 -22.12
N VAL A 329 -6.13 12.34 -22.00
CA VAL A 329 -6.79 13.66 -22.09
C VAL A 329 -6.27 14.62 -21.02
N ALA A 330 -6.18 14.17 -19.76
CA ALA A 330 -5.71 15.01 -18.66
C ALA A 330 -4.25 15.49 -18.87
N VAL A 331 -3.40 14.64 -19.44
CA VAL A 331 -2.02 15.02 -19.81
C VAL A 331 -2.02 16.10 -20.89
N VAL A 332 -2.84 15.96 -21.93
CA VAL A 332 -2.95 16.99 -22.99
C VAL A 332 -3.34 18.35 -22.40
N PHE A 333 -4.35 18.38 -21.52
CA PHE A 333 -4.74 19.61 -20.83
C PHE A 333 -3.62 20.15 -19.92
N THR A 334 -2.86 19.28 -19.25
CA THR A 334 -1.71 19.68 -18.43
C THR A 334 -0.64 20.39 -19.25
N PHE A 335 -0.29 19.86 -20.43
CA PHE A 335 0.68 20.49 -21.34
C PHE A 335 0.18 21.78 -21.99
N LYS A 336 -1.14 22.03 -21.99
CA LYS A 336 -1.78 23.29 -22.41
C LYS A 336 -1.95 24.31 -21.29
N ASP A 337 -1.28 24.14 -20.15
CA ASP A 337 -1.44 24.95 -18.94
C ASP A 337 -2.85 24.92 -18.31
N GLN A 338 -3.67 23.95 -18.71
CA GLN A 338 -5.04 23.72 -18.26
C GLN A 338 -5.15 22.51 -17.35
N GLY A 339 -4.10 22.20 -16.59
CA GLY A 339 -4.02 20.99 -15.75
C GLY A 339 -5.16 20.83 -14.74
N LYS A 340 -5.76 21.92 -14.25
CA LYS A 340 -6.96 21.87 -13.39
C LYS A 340 -8.17 21.28 -14.13
N ILE A 341 -8.37 21.64 -15.39
CA ILE A 341 -9.45 21.08 -16.23
C ILE A 341 -9.19 19.60 -16.47
N GLY A 342 -7.94 19.24 -16.82
CA GLY A 342 -7.55 17.84 -16.97
C GLY A 342 -7.78 17.01 -15.71
N GLN A 343 -7.44 17.55 -14.53
CA GLN A 343 -7.71 16.92 -13.24
C GLN A 343 -9.20 16.72 -12.97
N VAL A 344 -10.03 17.74 -13.22
CA VAL A 344 -11.49 17.64 -13.04
C VAL A 344 -12.05 16.58 -13.97
N ILE A 345 -11.69 16.58 -15.25
CA ILE A 345 -12.15 15.60 -16.23
C ILE A 345 -11.78 14.17 -15.79
N LEU A 346 -10.52 13.93 -15.45
CA LEU A 346 -10.04 12.63 -15.01
C LEU A 346 -10.75 12.17 -13.73
N PHE A 347 -10.88 13.08 -12.75
CA PHE A 347 -11.52 12.79 -11.49
C PHE A 347 -13.02 12.50 -11.67
N THR A 348 -13.72 13.29 -12.48
CA THR A 348 -15.14 13.08 -12.79
C THR A 348 -15.36 11.70 -13.42
N TYR A 349 -14.55 11.31 -14.41
CA TYR A 349 -14.67 9.98 -14.99
C TYR A 349 -14.36 8.89 -13.96
N THR A 350 -13.31 9.07 -13.16
CA THR A 350 -12.96 8.12 -12.08
C THR A 350 -14.12 7.95 -11.11
N VAL A 351 -14.79 9.03 -10.71
CA VAL A 351 -15.94 8.98 -9.79
C VAL A 351 -17.12 8.27 -10.45
N ILE A 352 -17.48 8.64 -11.68
CA ILE A 352 -18.56 7.97 -12.44
C ILE A 352 -18.29 6.47 -12.50
N ASN A 353 -17.09 6.10 -12.91
CA ASN A 353 -16.67 4.73 -13.06
C ASN A 353 -16.65 3.98 -11.71
N THR A 354 -15.84 4.42 -10.75
CA THR A 354 -15.57 3.65 -9.54
C THR A 354 -16.73 3.71 -8.53
N VAL A 355 -17.42 4.84 -8.40
CA VAL A 355 -18.48 5.01 -7.39
C VAL A 355 -19.84 4.60 -7.93
N PHE A 356 -20.21 5.10 -9.12
CA PHE A 356 -21.56 4.93 -9.63
C PHE A 356 -21.72 3.68 -10.49
N ILE A 357 -20.72 3.32 -11.30
CA ILE A 357 -20.77 2.10 -12.12
C ILE A 357 -20.28 0.91 -11.29
N LEU A 358 -18.96 0.81 -11.05
CA LEU A 358 -18.34 -0.33 -10.38
C LEU A 358 -18.75 -0.48 -8.92
N GLY A 359 -19.05 0.62 -8.23
CA GLY A 359 -19.51 0.57 -6.83
C GLY A 359 -20.85 -0.14 -6.69
N ILE A 360 -21.81 0.14 -7.59
CA ILE A 360 -23.11 -0.54 -7.64
C ILE A 360 -22.94 -1.95 -8.24
N TYR A 361 -22.18 -2.03 -9.33
CA TYR A 361 -21.92 -3.27 -10.05
C TYR A 361 -21.23 -4.33 -9.19
N GLY A 362 -20.37 -3.91 -8.26
CA GLY A 362 -19.70 -4.78 -7.31
C GLY A 362 -20.66 -5.62 -6.47
N PHE A 363 -21.86 -5.11 -6.15
CA PHE A 363 -22.89 -5.91 -5.48
C PHE A 363 -23.48 -6.99 -6.38
N VAL A 364 -23.70 -6.67 -7.66
CA VAL A 364 -24.17 -7.64 -8.66
C VAL A 364 -23.12 -8.72 -8.86
N VAL A 365 -21.87 -8.34 -9.10
CA VAL A 365 -20.74 -9.28 -9.21
C VAL A 365 -20.61 -10.15 -7.96
N MET A 366 -20.75 -9.57 -6.76
CA MET A 366 -20.65 -10.33 -5.51
C MET A 366 -21.74 -11.41 -5.41
N ALA A 367 -22.94 -11.14 -5.90
CA ALA A 367 -24.04 -12.10 -5.89
C ALA A 367 -23.89 -13.15 -7.01
N GLU A 368 -23.42 -12.76 -8.18
CA GLU A 368 -23.56 -13.53 -9.42
C GLU A 368 -22.27 -14.11 -9.98
N ALA A 369 -21.13 -13.56 -9.60
CA ALA A 369 -19.79 -13.88 -10.11
C ALA A 369 -18.73 -13.63 -9.03
N SER A 370 -18.99 -14.03 -7.78
CA SER A 370 -18.10 -13.75 -6.63
C SER A 370 -16.61 -14.14 -6.82
N PRO A 371 -16.25 -15.21 -7.56
CA PRO A 371 -14.85 -15.50 -7.89
C PRO A 371 -14.13 -14.36 -8.64
N PHE A 372 -14.84 -13.50 -9.37
CA PHE A 372 -14.25 -12.33 -10.04
C PHE A 372 -13.66 -11.30 -9.06
N LEU A 373 -14.16 -11.27 -7.82
CA LEU A 373 -13.69 -10.33 -6.80
C LEU A 373 -12.52 -10.88 -5.97
N ARG A 374 -12.07 -12.12 -6.24
CA ARG A 374 -10.90 -12.74 -5.61
C ARG A 374 -9.64 -12.36 -6.38
#